data_AF-A0A7X9DL12-F1
#
_entry.id   AF-A0A7X9DL12-F1
#
_cell.length_a   1.000
_cell.length_b   1.000
_cell.length_c   1.000
_cell.angle_alpha   90.00
_cell.angle_beta   90.00
_cell.angle_gamma   90.00
#
_symmetry.space_group_name_H-M   'P 1'
#
loop_
_entity.id
_entity.type
_entity.pdbx_description
1 polymer ?
#
loop_
_entity_poly.entity_id
_entity_poly.type
_entity_poly.pdbx_seq_one_letter_code
_entity_poly.pdbx_strand_id
1 'polypeptide(L)'
;MKPLETQEDIVNYFGSPLEEPELNPDIYFKPYKSKTDDLINKILAKRSGGSHSLSSFTLLDSSVITPPVIDNFKTAYYQKVIEYGDFVDVYIYEKPIIKAKNRKSKTYSHCGGREKVDNSSKYRRRNSIRALNLIRQLSILNFSGENTKLLTLTFGKCDFDIKNPKICNKKLSNFLQELRGLFPNYMYLAVLEFQKRGAVHYHILCDLPFIDKEKLANLWGYGFIDIRKPGFLAVNYLSKYLEKSLFDERLKGVRVFFHSKNLQKPKEYTGLSAFNKLQEIQNANIVFANHYHNKYNDEEVLYRQLKNSPAQNKNDQ
;
A
#
# COMPACT_ATOMS: atom_id res chain seq x y z
N MET A 1 0.15 3.04 -31.27
CA MET A 1 -0.51 4.06 -30.42
C MET A 1 0.18 5.39 -30.65
N LYS A 2 -0.56 6.50 -30.64
CA LYS A 2 0.02 7.85 -30.69
C LYS A 2 0.83 8.10 -29.40
N PRO A 3 2.01 8.74 -29.44
CA PRO A 3 2.77 9.07 -28.24
C PRO A 3 1.93 9.95 -27.30
N LEU A 4 2.00 9.70 -25.98
CA LEU A 4 1.35 10.54 -24.98
C LEU A 4 2.17 11.83 -24.83
N GLU A 5 1.84 12.91 -25.52
CA GLU A 5 2.67 14.13 -25.54
C GLU A 5 2.20 15.19 -24.54
N THR A 6 0.91 15.20 -24.20
CA THR A 6 0.31 16.20 -23.32
C THR A 6 -0.25 15.59 -22.02
N GLN A 7 -0.51 16.46 -21.03
CA GLN A 7 -1.20 16.06 -19.80
C GLN A 7 -2.61 15.50 -20.09
N GLU A 8 -3.27 16.02 -21.12
CA GLU A 8 -4.61 15.60 -21.53
C GLU A 8 -4.58 14.22 -22.20
N ASP A 9 -3.57 13.94 -23.03
CA ASP A 9 -3.37 12.60 -23.61
C ASP A 9 -3.20 11.53 -22.51
N ILE A 10 -2.41 11.85 -21.47
CA ILE A 10 -2.20 10.96 -20.32
C ILE A 10 -3.51 10.72 -19.56
N VAL A 11 -4.26 11.78 -19.25
CA VAL A 11 -5.54 11.65 -18.55
C VAL A 11 -6.52 10.83 -19.38
N ASN A 12 -6.59 11.06 -20.69
CA ASN A 12 -7.46 10.32 -21.59
C ASN A 12 -7.05 8.85 -21.67
N TYR A 13 -5.78 8.54 -21.86
CA TYR A 13 -5.29 7.16 -21.98
C TYR A 13 -5.48 6.37 -20.68
N PHE A 14 -4.97 6.88 -19.56
CA PHE A 14 -5.02 6.17 -18.28
C PHE A 14 -6.36 6.28 -17.57
N GLY A 15 -7.18 7.28 -17.92
CA GLY A 15 -8.53 7.47 -17.41
C GLY A 15 -9.62 6.79 -18.23
N SER A 16 -9.32 6.34 -19.46
CA SER A 16 -10.27 5.55 -20.26
C SER A 16 -10.71 4.29 -19.49
N PRO A 17 -12.00 3.91 -19.60
CA PRO A 17 -12.47 2.62 -19.09
C PRO A 17 -11.72 1.50 -19.81
N LEU A 18 -11.14 0.57 -19.05
CA LEU A 18 -10.81 -0.74 -19.60
C LEU A 18 -12.05 -1.62 -19.45
N GLU A 19 -12.25 -2.57 -20.38
CA GLU A 19 -13.09 -3.73 -20.06
C GLU A 19 -12.60 -4.30 -18.74
N GLU A 20 -13.50 -4.43 -17.76
CA GLU A 20 -13.14 -4.95 -16.45
C GLU A 20 -12.49 -6.32 -16.64
N PRO A 21 -11.19 -6.51 -16.32
CA PRO A 21 -10.64 -7.84 -16.29
C PRO A 21 -11.40 -8.64 -15.23
N GLU A 22 -11.71 -9.91 -15.48
CA GLU A 22 -12.39 -10.78 -14.51
C GLU A 22 -11.67 -10.70 -13.16
N LEU A 23 -12.26 -9.90 -12.26
CA LEU A 23 -11.77 -9.70 -10.92
C LEU A 23 -11.89 -11.03 -10.20
N ASN A 24 -10.79 -11.58 -9.70
CA ASN A 24 -10.90 -12.62 -8.68
C ASN A 24 -11.43 -11.93 -7.39
N PRO A 25 -12.70 -12.15 -7.01
CA PRO A 25 -13.36 -11.41 -5.95
C PRO A 25 -12.76 -11.70 -4.56
N ASP A 26 -11.98 -12.79 -4.43
CA ASP A 26 -11.29 -13.13 -3.19
C ASP A 26 -10.08 -12.22 -2.91
N ILE A 27 -9.62 -11.43 -3.88
CA ILE A 27 -8.39 -10.63 -3.74
C ILE A 27 -8.65 -9.29 -3.04
N TYR A 28 -9.86 -8.71 -3.12
CA TYR A 28 -10.03 -7.33 -2.64
C TYR A 28 -11.24 -6.95 -1.79
N PHE A 29 -12.41 -7.59 -1.81
CA PHE A 29 -13.53 -7.05 -1.01
C PHE A 29 -14.63 -8.09 -0.70
N LYS A 30 -14.84 -8.38 0.59
CA LYS A 30 -16.20 -8.69 1.09
C LYS A 30 -16.81 -7.37 1.60
N PRO A 31 -17.81 -6.79 0.94
CA PRO A 31 -18.48 -5.60 1.45
C PRO A 31 -19.27 -5.96 2.72
N TYR A 32 -19.02 -5.21 3.80
CA TYR A 32 -19.85 -5.21 5.00
C TYR A 32 -21.04 -4.27 4.75
N LYS A 33 -22.24 -4.81 4.55
CA LYS A 33 -23.48 -4.03 4.45
C LYS A 33 -23.91 -3.55 5.85
N SER A 34 -24.08 -2.25 6.05
CA SER A 34 -24.78 -1.71 7.22
C SER A 34 -26.03 -0.94 6.79
N LYS A 35 -27.06 -0.93 7.65
CA LYS A 35 -28.41 -0.37 7.47
C LYS A 35 -28.51 1.14 7.10
N THR A 36 -27.39 1.78 6.76
CA THR A 36 -27.28 3.19 6.37
C THR A 36 -27.48 3.41 4.88
N ASP A 37 -27.30 2.36 4.06
CA ASP A 37 -27.36 2.47 2.59
C ASP A 37 -28.79 2.75 2.07
N ASP A 38 -29.83 2.28 2.79
CA ASP A 38 -31.23 2.52 2.44
C ASP A 38 -31.67 3.98 2.65
N LEU A 39 -30.97 4.72 3.52
CA LEU A 39 -31.30 6.12 3.83
C LEU A 39 -30.74 7.08 2.78
N ILE A 40 -29.61 6.74 2.17
CA ILE A 40 -28.92 7.57 1.17
C ILE A 40 -29.69 7.56 -0.17
N ASN A 41 -30.20 6.40 -0.58
CA ASN A 41 -31.00 6.28 -1.81
C ASN A 41 -32.33 7.07 -1.74
N LYS A 42 -32.92 7.22 -0.54
CA LYS A 42 -34.12 8.04 -0.31
C LYS A 42 -33.87 9.54 -0.43
N ILE A 43 -32.64 9.99 -0.17
CA ILE A 43 -32.25 11.40 -0.21
C ILE A 43 -31.92 11.83 -1.65
N LEU A 44 -31.32 10.94 -2.44
CA LEU A 44 -30.94 11.20 -3.83
C LEU A 44 -32.14 11.29 -4.78
N ALA A 45 -33.26 10.64 -4.47
CA ALA A 45 -34.50 10.71 -5.25
C ALA A 45 -35.24 12.07 -5.18
N LYS A 46 -34.79 13.03 -4.35
CA LYS A 46 -35.50 14.31 -4.10
C LYS A 46 -34.90 15.55 -4.80
N ARG A 47 -33.84 15.42 -5.60
CA ARG A 47 -33.03 16.58 -6.05
C ARG A 47 -32.86 16.80 -7.56
N SER A 48 -33.63 16.12 -8.41
CA SER A 48 -33.58 16.33 -9.86
C SER A 48 -34.66 17.31 -10.35
N GLY A 49 -34.28 18.57 -10.60
CA GLY A 49 -35.12 19.54 -11.32
C GLY A 49 -34.40 20.84 -11.66
N GLY A 50 -34.14 21.08 -12.96
CA GLY A 50 -33.89 22.41 -13.53
C GLY A 50 -32.72 22.54 -14.52
N SER A 51 -33.03 22.83 -15.79
CA SER A 51 -32.12 23.12 -16.92
C SER A 51 -31.84 24.62 -17.11
N HIS A 52 -30.72 25.00 -17.74
CA HIS A 52 -30.65 25.78 -19.01
C HIS A 52 -29.22 26.23 -19.38
N SER A 53 -29.05 26.43 -20.69
CA SER A 53 -27.85 26.66 -21.52
C SER A 53 -27.26 28.07 -21.51
N LEU A 54 -25.98 28.22 -21.90
CA LEU A 54 -25.54 29.04 -23.06
C LEU A 54 -24.03 28.95 -23.32
N SER A 55 -23.67 29.09 -24.60
CA SER A 55 -22.33 28.89 -25.17
C SER A 55 -21.62 30.19 -25.55
N SER A 56 -20.33 30.01 -25.88
CA SER A 56 -19.40 30.80 -26.71
C SER A 56 -18.96 32.17 -26.20
N PHE A 57 -17.69 32.27 -25.77
CA PHE A 57 -16.62 32.98 -26.50
C PHE A 57 -15.26 32.74 -25.82
N THR A 58 -14.41 32.02 -26.55
CA THR A 58 -12.97 32.21 -26.82
C THR A 58 -12.16 33.12 -25.90
N LEU A 59 -11.10 32.54 -25.31
CA LEU A 59 -9.69 32.96 -25.40
C LEU A 59 -8.91 32.20 -24.32
N LEU A 60 -7.92 31.40 -24.71
CA LEU A 60 -6.66 31.21 -23.96
C LEU A 60 -5.70 30.32 -24.78
N ASP A 61 -4.65 30.98 -25.25
CA ASP A 61 -3.50 30.46 -25.98
C ASP A 61 -2.67 29.51 -25.10
N SER A 62 -2.31 28.34 -25.67
CA SER A 62 -1.48 27.31 -25.02
C SER A 62 -0.05 27.77 -24.66
N SER A 63 0.41 28.90 -25.21
CA SER A 63 1.72 29.50 -24.92
C SER A 63 1.83 30.12 -23.52
N VAL A 64 0.72 30.27 -22.79
CA VAL A 64 0.66 30.94 -21.48
C VAL A 64 0.58 29.93 -20.30
N ILE A 65 0.51 28.63 -20.58
CA ILE A 65 0.47 27.61 -19.53
C ILE A 65 1.89 27.45 -18.96
N THR A 66 2.22 28.29 -17.99
CA THR A 66 3.30 27.98 -17.06
C THR A 66 2.89 26.72 -16.28
N PRO A 67 3.72 25.66 -16.22
CA PRO A 67 3.43 24.55 -15.34
C PRO A 67 3.26 25.14 -13.93
N PRO A 68 2.32 24.63 -13.12
CA PRO A 68 2.15 25.13 -11.77
C PRO A 68 3.44 24.89 -10.98
N VAL A 69 4.33 25.89 -10.99
CA VAL A 69 5.41 26.04 -10.03
C VAL A 69 4.70 26.50 -8.78
N ILE A 70 4.16 25.52 -8.08
CA ILE A 70 3.53 25.76 -6.80
C ILE A 70 4.68 26.19 -5.92
N ASP A 71 4.55 27.45 -5.48
CA ASP A 71 5.22 28.14 -4.40
C ASP A 71 6.24 27.26 -3.66
N ASN A 72 7.48 27.73 -3.47
CA ASN A 72 8.66 26.99 -2.96
C ASN A 72 8.44 26.11 -1.70
N PHE A 73 7.29 26.26 -1.03
CA PHE A 73 6.79 25.56 0.15
C PHE A 73 5.80 24.41 -0.10
N LYS A 74 5.18 24.30 -1.29
CA LYS A 74 4.13 23.32 -1.61
C LYS A 74 4.37 22.77 -3.01
N THR A 75 4.40 21.46 -3.18
CA THR A 75 4.33 20.83 -4.52
C THR A 75 2.96 20.21 -4.65
N ALA A 76 2.18 20.58 -5.67
CA ALA A 76 0.95 19.83 -5.99
C ALA A 76 1.07 19.08 -7.30
N TYR A 77 0.31 18.01 -7.38
CA TYR A 77 0.35 17.06 -8.47
C TYR A 77 -1.03 16.44 -8.65
N TYR A 78 -1.39 16.24 -9.91
CA TYR A 78 -2.56 15.45 -10.30
C TYR A 78 -2.23 13.96 -10.43
N GLN A 79 -0.94 13.62 -10.37
CA GLN A 79 -0.45 12.30 -10.73
C GLN A 79 0.55 11.81 -9.72
N LYS A 80 0.38 10.56 -9.28
CA LYS A 80 1.34 9.85 -8.47
C LYS A 80 1.64 8.50 -9.11
N VAL A 81 2.92 8.20 -9.28
CA VAL A 81 3.40 6.94 -9.83
C VAL A 81 4.27 6.24 -8.79
N ILE A 82 4.06 4.95 -8.58
CA ILE A 82 4.88 4.13 -7.67
C ILE A 82 5.41 2.93 -8.44
N GLU A 83 6.73 2.85 -8.60
CA GLU A 83 7.42 1.76 -9.28
C GLU A 83 7.97 0.75 -8.26
N TYR A 84 7.74 -0.54 -8.50
CA TYR A 84 8.23 -1.63 -7.67
C TYR A 84 8.33 -2.95 -8.48
N GLY A 85 9.57 -3.37 -8.76
CA GLY A 85 9.84 -4.54 -9.60
C GLY A 85 9.33 -4.28 -11.01
N ASP A 86 8.62 -5.25 -11.58
CA ASP A 86 8.02 -5.14 -12.90
C ASP A 86 6.67 -4.39 -12.89
N PHE A 87 6.21 -3.93 -11.72
CA PHE A 87 4.90 -3.32 -11.55
C PHE A 87 4.99 -1.83 -11.30
N VAL A 88 3.97 -1.11 -11.79
CA VAL A 88 3.82 0.32 -11.59
C VAL A 88 2.37 0.63 -11.18
N ASP A 89 2.19 1.28 -10.04
CA ASP A 89 0.90 1.83 -9.62
C ASP A 89 0.79 3.29 -10.08
N VAL A 90 -0.29 3.62 -10.77
CA VAL A 90 -0.60 4.97 -11.23
C VAL A 90 -1.88 5.44 -10.55
N TYR A 91 -1.82 6.63 -9.96
CA TYR A 91 -2.96 7.32 -9.39
C TYR A 91 -3.14 8.66 -10.12
N ILE A 92 -4.34 8.88 -10.65
CA ILE A 92 -4.74 10.15 -11.26
C ILE A 92 -5.85 10.73 -10.41
N TYR A 93 -5.66 11.98 -10.00
CA TYR A 93 -6.57 12.73 -9.15
C TYR A 93 -7.33 13.75 -10.00
N GLU A 94 -8.63 13.88 -9.75
CA GLU A 94 -9.46 14.93 -10.34
C GLU A 94 -8.93 16.34 -10.00
N LYS A 95 -8.52 16.57 -8.74
CA LYS A 95 -7.93 17.83 -8.28
C LYS A 95 -6.51 17.65 -7.73
N PRO A 96 -5.67 18.70 -7.71
CA PRO A 96 -4.26 18.54 -7.39
C PRO A 96 -4.06 18.28 -5.90
N ILE A 97 -3.26 17.26 -5.58
CA ILE A 97 -2.86 16.94 -4.21
C ILE A 97 -1.71 17.83 -3.79
N ILE A 98 -1.92 18.66 -2.77
CA ILE A 98 -0.90 19.59 -2.25
C ILE A 98 -0.05 18.90 -1.17
N LYS A 99 1.22 18.62 -1.47
CA LYS A 99 2.23 18.24 -0.45
C LYS A 99 2.83 19.50 0.16
N ALA A 100 2.53 19.77 1.43
CA ALA A 100 3.25 20.77 2.21
C ALA A 100 4.63 20.22 2.62
N LYS A 101 5.71 20.99 2.41
CA LYS A 101 6.99 20.67 3.08
C LYS A 101 6.78 20.76 4.59
N ASN A 102 7.26 19.77 5.34
CA ASN A 102 7.25 19.78 6.79
C ASN A 102 7.94 21.06 7.29
N ARG A 103 7.17 22.07 7.72
CA ARG A 103 7.72 23.06 8.65
C ARG A 103 8.08 22.27 9.90
N LYS A 104 9.35 22.36 10.36
CA LYS A 104 9.72 21.92 11.72
C LYS A 104 8.63 22.47 12.62
N SER A 105 7.88 21.60 13.30
CA SER A 105 6.77 22.02 14.13
C SER A 105 7.32 23.01 15.16
N LYS A 106 6.97 24.29 15.05
CA LYS A 106 7.08 25.19 16.19
C LYS A 106 6.25 24.52 17.28
N THR A 107 6.89 24.19 18.40
CA THR A 107 6.23 23.67 19.60
C THR A 107 5.20 24.72 20.02
N TYR A 108 3.95 24.54 19.60
CA TYR A 108 2.86 25.37 20.10
C TYR A 108 2.60 24.93 21.53
N SER A 109 3.04 25.76 22.47
CA SER A 109 2.66 25.69 23.87
C SER A 109 1.14 25.66 23.99
N HIS A 110 0.66 24.77 24.87
CA HIS A 110 -0.73 24.53 25.20
C HIS A 110 -1.58 25.81 25.27
N CYS A 111 -2.54 25.95 24.36
CA CYS A 111 -3.74 26.74 24.59
C CYS A 111 -4.92 26.16 23.79
N GLY A 112 -6.06 26.00 24.46
CA GLY A 112 -7.35 25.72 23.85
C GLY A 112 -7.82 24.27 24.00
N GLY A 113 -8.66 24.03 25.01
CA GLY A 113 -9.52 22.85 25.09
C GLY A 113 -10.46 22.81 23.89
N ARG A 114 -10.07 22.07 22.86
CA ARG A 114 -11.00 21.53 21.87
C ARG A 114 -11.34 20.12 22.31
N GLU A 115 -12.63 19.80 22.38
CA GLU A 115 -13.08 18.41 22.45
C GLU A 115 -12.34 17.61 21.38
N LYS A 116 -11.52 16.64 21.83
CA LYS A 116 -10.85 15.72 20.93
C LYS A 116 -11.93 14.81 20.35
N VAL A 117 -12.43 15.14 19.17
CA VAL A 117 -13.18 14.20 18.35
C VAL A 117 -12.32 12.94 18.20
N ASP A 118 -12.77 11.80 18.74
CA ASP A 118 -12.05 10.52 18.67
C ASP A 118 -12.05 10.00 17.23
N ASN A 119 -11.13 10.54 16.43
CA ASN A 119 -10.85 10.09 15.09
C ASN A 119 -9.85 8.90 15.07
N SER A 120 -9.54 8.30 16.23
CA SER A 120 -8.50 7.26 16.33
C SER A 120 -8.76 6.07 15.40
N SER A 121 -10.03 5.67 15.24
CA SER A 121 -10.46 4.59 14.34
C SER A 121 -10.22 4.92 12.86
N LYS A 122 -10.53 6.14 12.42
CA LYS A 122 -10.31 6.61 11.04
C LYS A 122 -8.80 6.70 10.72
N TYR A 123 -8.00 7.25 11.63
CA TYR A 123 -6.54 7.31 11.46
C TYR A 123 -5.90 5.93 11.44
N ARG A 124 -6.33 5.04 12.34
CA ARG A 124 -5.92 3.64 12.36
C ARG A 124 -6.20 2.98 11.02
N ARG A 125 -7.44 3.01 10.53
CA ARG A 125 -7.81 2.42 9.23
C ARG A 125 -6.96 2.95 8.06
N ARG A 126 -6.65 4.26 8.02
CA ARG A 126 -5.80 4.83 6.97
C ARG A 126 -4.35 4.32 7.05
N ASN A 127 -3.78 4.31 8.26
CA ASN A 127 -2.44 3.78 8.48
C ASN A 127 -2.36 2.29 8.15
N SER A 128 -3.42 1.55 8.47
CA SER A 128 -3.61 0.15 8.11
C SER A 128 -3.56 -0.08 6.59
N ILE A 129 -4.35 0.67 5.81
CA ILE A 129 -4.36 0.57 4.34
C ILE A 129 -2.99 0.94 3.75
N ARG A 130 -2.34 1.98 4.28
CA ARG A 130 -0.98 2.35 3.86
C ARG A 130 0.03 1.25 4.14
N ALA A 131 -0.04 0.64 5.32
CA ALA A 131 0.81 -0.49 5.68
C ALA A 131 0.56 -1.69 4.75
N LEU A 132 -0.70 -1.99 4.42
CA LEU A 132 -1.06 -3.08 3.51
C LEU A 132 -0.46 -2.87 2.11
N ASN A 133 -0.63 -1.67 1.54
CA ASN A 133 -0.06 -1.34 0.24
C ASN A 133 1.47 -1.43 0.26
N LEU A 134 2.10 -0.94 1.33
CA LEU A 134 3.55 -1.03 1.48
C LEU A 134 4.03 -2.48 1.58
N ILE A 135 3.35 -3.33 2.36
CA ILE A 135 3.69 -4.76 2.45
C ILE A 135 3.57 -5.42 1.10
N ARG A 136 2.49 -5.15 0.36
CA ARG A 136 2.28 -5.69 -0.99
C ARG A 136 3.45 -5.33 -1.91
N GLN A 137 3.80 -4.05 -1.98
CA GLN A 137 4.88 -3.54 -2.82
C GLN A 137 6.25 -4.11 -2.40
N LEU A 138 6.57 -4.12 -1.10
CA LEU A 138 7.82 -4.70 -0.59
C LEU A 138 7.89 -6.21 -0.84
N SER A 139 6.77 -6.92 -0.75
CA SER A 139 6.70 -8.36 -0.98
C SER A 139 7.03 -8.69 -2.44
N ILE A 140 6.39 -8.00 -3.38
CA ILE A 140 6.62 -8.17 -4.83
C ILE A 140 8.08 -7.86 -5.18
N LEU A 141 8.60 -6.75 -4.65
CA LEU A 141 9.91 -6.24 -5.01
C LEU A 141 11.07 -7.11 -4.49
N ASN A 142 10.91 -7.77 -3.34
CA ASN A 142 12.02 -8.44 -2.65
C ASN A 142 11.90 -9.97 -2.55
N PHE A 143 10.72 -10.55 -2.81
CA PHE A 143 10.42 -11.95 -2.50
C PHE A 143 9.79 -12.71 -3.67
N SER A 144 10.43 -12.61 -4.83
CA SER A 144 10.08 -13.37 -6.06
C SER A 144 11.05 -14.52 -6.35
N GLY A 145 12.16 -14.62 -5.62
CA GLY A 145 13.21 -15.62 -5.86
C GLY A 145 12.91 -17.00 -5.28
N GLU A 146 13.66 -18.01 -5.72
CA GLU A 146 13.50 -19.41 -5.30
C GLU A 146 13.74 -19.64 -3.81
N ASN A 147 14.56 -18.79 -3.19
CA ASN A 147 14.88 -18.84 -1.77
C ASN A 147 13.79 -18.28 -0.87
N THR A 148 12.72 -17.73 -1.44
CA THR A 148 11.59 -17.20 -0.68
C THR A 148 10.95 -18.30 0.16
N LYS A 149 10.80 -18.04 1.45
CA LYS A 149 10.22 -18.94 2.46
C LYS A 149 9.22 -18.17 3.30
N LEU A 150 8.14 -18.85 3.61
CA LEU A 150 7.17 -18.43 4.61
C LEU A 150 7.47 -19.21 5.89
N LEU A 151 7.99 -18.48 6.88
CA LEU A 151 8.24 -18.96 8.22
C LEU A 151 7.09 -18.52 9.14
N THR A 152 6.58 -19.45 9.90
CA THR A 152 5.51 -19.21 10.87
C THR A 152 6.02 -19.59 12.26
N LEU A 153 5.96 -18.65 13.20
CA LEU A 153 6.43 -18.84 14.58
C LEU A 153 5.25 -18.85 15.54
N THR A 154 5.11 -19.96 16.25
CA THR A 154 4.05 -20.17 17.25
C THR A 154 4.66 -20.28 18.65
N PHE A 155 4.11 -19.55 19.62
CA PHE A 155 4.50 -19.72 21.02
C PHE A 155 3.96 -21.03 21.60
N GLY A 156 4.81 -21.82 22.25
CA GLY A 156 4.41 -23.02 23.00
C GLY A 156 3.97 -22.66 24.42
N LYS A 157 4.28 -23.53 25.37
CA LYS A 157 4.20 -23.20 26.79
C LYS A 157 5.47 -22.43 27.17
N CYS A 158 5.30 -21.17 27.55
CA CYS A 158 6.39 -20.28 27.97
C CYS A 158 6.15 -19.79 29.40
N ASP A 159 7.20 -19.28 30.04
CA ASP A 159 7.20 -18.64 31.36
C ASP A 159 6.71 -17.18 31.34
N PHE A 160 6.36 -16.65 30.17
CA PHE A 160 5.81 -15.30 29.97
C PHE A 160 4.43 -15.33 29.29
N ASP A 161 3.73 -14.20 29.35
CA ASP A 161 2.41 -14.05 28.74
C ASP A 161 2.50 -14.02 27.20
N ILE A 162 2.20 -15.17 26.59
CA ILE A 162 2.14 -15.37 25.14
C ILE A 162 0.97 -14.63 24.46
N LYS A 163 0.05 -14.04 25.22
CA LYS A 163 -1.04 -13.19 24.70
C LYS A 163 -0.66 -11.72 24.69
N ASN A 164 0.42 -11.32 25.38
CA ASN A 164 0.89 -9.94 25.41
C ASN A 164 1.78 -9.63 24.19
N PRO A 165 1.30 -8.79 23.24
CA PRO A 165 2.04 -8.54 22.01
C PRO A 165 3.37 -7.81 22.23
N LYS A 166 3.48 -6.97 23.27
CA LYS A 166 4.71 -6.21 23.53
C LYS A 166 5.84 -7.13 23.97
N ILE A 167 5.54 -8.08 24.87
CA ILE A 167 6.50 -9.09 25.32
C ILE A 167 6.90 -9.98 24.15
N CYS A 168 5.92 -10.49 23.40
CA CYS A 168 6.14 -11.34 22.24
C CYS A 168 6.99 -10.63 21.16
N ASN A 169 6.75 -9.34 20.91
CA ASN A 169 7.51 -8.56 19.93
C ASN A 169 8.99 -8.41 20.30
N LYS A 170 9.30 -8.35 21.60
CA LYS A 170 10.69 -8.36 22.07
C LYS A 170 11.35 -9.72 21.76
N LYS A 171 10.65 -10.82 22.01
CA LYS A 171 11.12 -12.18 21.68
C LYS A 171 11.35 -12.36 20.16
N LEU A 172 10.41 -11.89 19.34
CA LEU A 172 10.58 -11.86 17.89
C LEU A 172 11.81 -11.05 17.46
N SER A 173 12.00 -9.87 18.05
CA SER A 173 13.13 -9.00 17.69
C SER A 173 14.49 -9.64 17.99
N ASN A 174 14.60 -10.33 19.14
CA ASN A 174 15.80 -11.09 19.50
C ASN A 174 16.05 -12.22 18.50
N PHE A 175 15.03 -13.02 18.18
CA PHE A 175 15.14 -14.09 17.19
C PHE A 175 15.59 -13.59 15.81
N LEU A 176 15.01 -12.49 15.33
CA LEU A 176 15.39 -11.87 14.06
C LEU A 176 16.84 -11.32 14.09
N GLN A 177 17.30 -10.86 15.26
CA GLN A 177 18.67 -10.40 15.47
C GLN A 177 19.66 -11.57 15.49
N GLU A 178 19.33 -12.68 16.14
CA GLU A 178 20.16 -13.89 16.12
C GLU A 178 20.29 -14.46 14.70
N LEU A 179 19.17 -14.52 13.95
CA LEU A 179 19.20 -14.86 12.53
C LEU A 179 20.06 -13.90 11.71
N ARG A 180 20.12 -12.62 12.09
CA ARG A 180 20.99 -11.63 11.43
C ARG A 180 22.46 -11.92 11.66
N GLY A 181 22.82 -12.43 12.84
CA GLY A 181 24.18 -12.89 13.13
C GLY A 181 24.61 -14.07 12.26
N LEU A 182 23.67 -14.98 11.97
CA LEU A 182 23.93 -16.14 11.10
C LEU A 182 23.90 -15.80 9.60
N PHE A 183 22.99 -14.91 9.20
CA PHE A 183 22.78 -14.53 7.81
C PHE A 183 22.76 -13.01 7.69
N PRO A 184 23.90 -12.31 7.55
CA PRO A 184 23.94 -10.85 7.61
C PRO A 184 23.02 -10.13 6.63
N ASN A 185 22.74 -10.72 5.47
CA ASN A 185 22.01 -10.08 4.38
C ASN A 185 20.57 -10.58 4.16
N TYR A 186 20.03 -11.48 5.00
CA TYR A 186 18.67 -12.00 4.78
C TYR A 186 17.62 -10.87 4.83
N MET A 187 16.61 -10.93 3.99
CA MET A 187 15.46 -10.04 3.99
C MET A 187 14.30 -10.70 4.73
N TYR A 188 13.48 -9.88 5.40
CA TYR A 188 12.23 -10.38 5.95
C TYR A 188 11.13 -9.31 6.00
N LEU A 189 9.89 -9.78 5.96
CA LEU A 189 8.65 -9.08 6.29
C LEU A 189 7.87 -9.93 7.28
N ALA A 190 7.58 -9.42 8.47
CA ALA A 190 6.86 -10.14 9.50
C ALA A 190 5.58 -9.41 9.91
N VAL A 191 4.52 -10.19 10.11
CA VAL A 191 3.23 -9.73 10.59
C VAL A 191 2.83 -10.54 11.81
N LEU A 192 2.38 -9.84 12.85
CA LEU A 192 1.78 -10.41 14.04
C LEU A 192 0.32 -10.73 13.76
N GLU A 193 -0.16 -11.93 14.07
CA GLU A 193 -1.58 -12.33 14.16
C GLU A 193 -1.85 -12.99 15.52
N PHE A 194 -3.11 -13.12 15.94
CA PHE A 194 -3.49 -14.00 17.03
C PHE A 194 -4.01 -15.34 16.51
N GLN A 195 -3.52 -16.45 17.07
CA GLN A 195 -4.11 -17.77 16.85
C GLN A 195 -5.49 -17.89 17.50
N LYS A 196 -6.26 -18.93 17.12
CA LYS A 196 -7.60 -19.22 17.69
C LYS A 196 -7.61 -19.28 19.23
N ARG A 197 -6.53 -19.81 19.84
CA ARG A 197 -6.34 -19.85 21.31
C ARG A 197 -5.93 -18.52 21.97
N GLY A 198 -5.80 -17.45 21.17
CA GLY A 198 -5.43 -16.11 21.62
C GLY A 198 -3.94 -15.88 21.85
N ALA A 199 -3.07 -16.86 21.59
CA ALA A 199 -1.62 -16.66 21.62
C ALA A 199 -1.16 -15.86 20.40
N VAL A 200 -0.13 -15.03 20.59
CA VAL A 200 0.53 -14.30 19.51
C VAL A 200 1.17 -15.29 18.52
N HIS A 201 1.17 -14.91 17.26
CA HIS A 201 1.65 -15.72 16.14
C HIS A 201 2.32 -14.81 15.13
N TYR A 202 3.44 -15.24 14.55
CA TYR A 202 4.14 -14.44 13.55
C TYR A 202 4.17 -15.17 12.21
N HIS A 203 3.75 -14.48 11.16
CA HIS A 203 3.95 -14.88 9.77
C HIS A 203 5.09 -14.04 9.19
N ILE A 204 6.13 -14.71 8.70
CA ILE A 204 7.37 -14.10 8.26
C ILE A 204 7.65 -14.56 6.83
N LEU A 205 7.58 -13.64 5.88
CA LEU A 205 8.12 -13.84 4.54
C LEU A 205 9.62 -13.49 4.58
N CYS A 206 10.49 -14.39 4.16
CA CYS A 206 11.93 -14.22 4.21
C CYS A 206 12.63 -14.91 3.05
N ASP A 207 13.89 -14.58 2.79
CA ASP A 207 14.74 -15.19 1.76
C ASP A 207 15.87 -16.05 2.38
N LEU A 208 15.64 -16.56 3.60
CA LEU A 208 16.65 -17.29 4.37
C LEU A 208 17.34 -18.38 3.52
N PRO A 209 18.68 -18.45 3.53
CA PRO A 209 19.40 -19.60 2.98
C PRO A 209 18.98 -20.91 3.67
N PHE A 210 19.48 -22.04 3.16
CA PHE A 210 19.22 -23.32 3.80
C PHE A 210 19.68 -23.29 5.27
N ILE A 211 18.76 -23.64 6.16
CA ILE A 211 19.02 -23.87 7.58
C ILE A 211 18.22 -25.08 8.00
N ASP A 212 18.86 -25.97 8.76
CA ASP A 212 18.19 -27.12 9.32
C ASP A 212 17.00 -26.69 10.20
N LYS A 213 15.87 -27.41 10.09
CA LYS A 213 14.64 -27.06 10.79
C LYS A 213 14.81 -27.15 12.31
N GLU A 214 15.53 -28.15 12.82
CA GLU A 214 15.79 -28.29 14.25
C GLU A 214 16.66 -27.15 14.74
N LYS A 215 17.70 -26.78 13.98
CA LYS A 215 18.52 -25.61 14.31
C LYS A 215 17.69 -24.32 14.36
N LEU A 216 16.80 -24.10 13.39
CA LEU A 216 15.92 -22.93 13.37
C LEU A 216 14.90 -22.96 14.51
N ALA A 217 14.39 -24.14 14.88
CA ALA A 217 13.46 -24.31 16.00
C ALA A 217 14.13 -24.02 17.35
N ASN A 218 15.38 -24.49 17.51
CA ASN A 218 16.20 -24.25 18.69
C ASN A 218 16.53 -22.75 18.84
N LEU A 219 16.83 -22.05 17.74
CA LEU A 219 17.00 -20.59 17.74
C LEU A 219 15.70 -19.88 18.12
N TRP A 220 14.54 -20.36 17.67
CA TRP A 220 13.27 -19.79 18.11
C TRP A 220 13.05 -20.00 19.61
N GLY A 221 13.26 -21.21 20.11
CA GLY A 221 13.30 -21.53 21.54
C GLY A 221 11.99 -21.34 22.34
N TYR A 222 10.96 -20.74 21.73
CA TYR A 222 9.72 -20.37 22.42
C TYR A 222 8.50 -21.15 21.93
N GLY A 223 8.68 -22.21 21.15
CA GLY A 223 7.58 -23.06 20.69
C GLY A 223 7.85 -23.71 19.34
N PHE A 224 6.87 -23.62 18.44
CA PHE A 224 6.89 -24.35 17.18
C PHE A 224 7.21 -23.44 16.01
N ILE A 225 7.92 -24.00 15.03
CA ILE A 225 8.16 -23.37 13.75
C ILE A 225 7.55 -24.20 12.62
N ASP A 226 7.09 -23.50 11.60
CA ASP A 226 6.65 -24.09 10.35
C ASP A 226 7.24 -23.28 9.19
N ILE A 227 7.91 -23.95 8.27
CA ILE A 227 8.61 -23.32 7.14
C ILE A 227 8.13 -23.96 5.85
N ARG A 228 7.68 -23.11 4.92
CA ARG A 228 7.12 -23.55 3.64
C ARG A 228 7.61 -22.65 2.52
N LYS A 229 7.74 -23.20 1.32
CA LYS A 229 7.87 -22.37 0.12
C LYS A 229 6.50 -21.75 -0.15
N PRO A 230 6.36 -20.41 -0.21
CA PRO A 230 5.08 -19.83 -0.58
C PRO A 230 4.80 -20.13 -2.06
N GLY A 231 3.52 -20.28 -2.41
CA GLY A 231 3.12 -20.37 -3.81
C GLY A 231 3.38 -19.07 -4.58
N PHE A 232 3.00 -19.03 -5.86
CA PHE A 232 3.16 -17.89 -6.77
C PHE A 232 2.66 -16.54 -6.19
N LEU A 233 1.74 -16.57 -5.23
CA LEU A 233 1.14 -15.41 -4.57
C LEU A 233 1.60 -15.23 -3.11
N ALA A 234 2.90 -15.36 -2.81
CA ALA A 234 3.47 -15.08 -1.48
C ALA A 234 3.00 -13.73 -0.89
N VAL A 235 2.80 -12.75 -1.77
CA VAL A 235 2.29 -11.38 -1.52
C VAL A 235 0.88 -11.37 -0.92
N ASN A 236 -0.02 -12.21 -1.44
CA ASN A 236 -1.40 -12.29 -0.96
C ASN A 236 -1.46 -12.92 0.43
N TYR A 237 -0.52 -13.82 0.72
CA TYR A 237 -0.47 -14.51 1.99
C TYR A 237 -0.26 -13.51 3.13
N LEU A 238 0.82 -12.71 3.09
CA LEU A 238 1.13 -11.78 4.19
C LEU A 238 0.10 -10.64 4.32
N SER A 239 -0.46 -10.18 3.19
CA SER A 239 -1.50 -9.13 3.17
C SER A 239 -2.76 -9.57 3.93
N LYS A 240 -3.19 -10.83 3.76
CA LYS A 240 -4.32 -11.41 4.50
C LYS A 240 -4.10 -11.40 6.01
N TYR A 241 -2.90 -11.77 6.48
CA TYR A 241 -2.59 -11.75 7.91
C TYR A 241 -2.51 -10.35 8.46
N LEU A 242 -1.94 -9.42 7.70
CA LEU A 242 -1.89 -8.02 8.12
C LEU A 242 -3.31 -7.47 8.27
N GLU A 243 -4.17 -7.71 7.29
CA GLU A 243 -5.55 -7.23 7.32
C GLU A 243 -6.27 -7.65 8.62
N LYS A 244 -6.23 -8.94 8.95
CA LYS A 244 -6.82 -9.46 10.20
C LYS A 244 -6.29 -8.73 11.44
N SER A 245 -4.99 -8.52 11.50
CA SER A 245 -4.32 -7.89 12.64
C SER A 245 -4.59 -6.39 12.75
N LEU A 246 -4.79 -5.72 11.62
CA LEU A 246 -5.11 -4.28 11.60
C LEU A 246 -6.49 -3.99 12.23
N PHE A 247 -7.43 -4.92 12.08
CA PHE A 247 -8.79 -4.81 12.63
C PHE A 247 -8.97 -5.47 14.01
N ASP A 248 -7.95 -6.13 14.55
CA ASP A 248 -8.01 -6.71 15.90
C ASP A 248 -7.82 -5.65 16.98
N GLU A 249 -8.84 -5.39 17.80
CA GLU A 249 -8.78 -4.37 18.85
C GLU A 249 -7.68 -4.61 19.88
N ARG A 250 -7.27 -5.86 20.12
CA ARG A 250 -6.17 -6.20 21.05
C ARG A 250 -4.81 -5.69 20.58
N LEU A 251 -4.68 -5.35 19.31
CA LEU A 251 -3.45 -4.83 18.70
C LEU A 251 -3.43 -3.29 18.59
N LYS A 252 -4.42 -2.60 19.18
CA LYS A 252 -4.43 -1.13 19.20
C LYS A 252 -3.20 -0.59 19.94
N GLY A 253 -2.44 0.27 19.27
CA GLY A 253 -1.20 0.85 19.81
C GLY A 253 -0.01 -0.12 19.86
N VAL A 254 -0.13 -1.29 19.24
CA VAL A 254 0.94 -2.28 19.13
C VAL A 254 1.52 -2.26 17.72
N ARG A 255 2.83 -2.43 17.61
CA ARG A 255 3.48 -2.68 16.32
C ARG A 255 3.13 -4.09 15.83
N VAL A 256 2.41 -4.17 14.72
CA VAL A 256 1.97 -5.43 14.09
C VAL A 256 2.77 -5.84 12.86
N PHE A 257 3.58 -4.90 12.32
CA PHE A 257 4.36 -5.10 11.10
C PHE A 257 5.85 -4.79 11.35
N PHE A 258 6.70 -5.68 10.85
CA PHE A 258 8.15 -5.62 10.97
C PHE A 258 8.78 -5.94 9.61
N HIS A 259 9.93 -5.34 9.34
CA HIS A 259 10.65 -5.61 8.11
C HIS A 259 12.14 -5.33 8.31
N SER A 260 12.98 -6.00 7.51
CA SER A 260 14.41 -5.72 7.50
C SER A 260 14.70 -4.36 6.87
N LYS A 261 15.85 -3.78 7.21
CA LYS A 261 16.26 -2.45 6.69
C LYS A 261 16.84 -2.50 5.28
N ASN A 262 17.35 -3.67 4.87
CA ASN A 262 17.99 -3.92 3.58
C ASN A 262 17.00 -4.28 2.45
N LEU A 263 15.69 -4.14 2.68
CA LEU A 263 14.70 -4.27 1.61
C LEU A 263 14.86 -3.14 0.60
N GLN A 264 14.82 -3.50 -0.68
CA GLN A 264 14.55 -2.54 -1.74
C GLN A 264 13.18 -1.91 -1.50
N LYS A 265 13.09 -0.59 -1.73
CA LYS A 265 11.88 0.20 -1.48
C LYS A 265 11.26 0.64 -2.80
N PRO A 266 9.92 0.73 -2.87
CA PRO A 266 9.24 1.31 -4.02
C PRO A 266 9.71 2.75 -4.26
N LYS A 267 9.83 3.12 -5.53
CA LYS A 267 10.18 4.50 -5.92
C LYS A 267 8.89 5.28 -6.19
N GLU A 268 8.72 6.39 -5.47
CA GLU A 268 7.56 7.27 -5.62
C GLU A 268 7.94 8.48 -6.48
N TYR A 269 7.13 8.73 -7.51
CA TYR A 269 7.24 9.87 -8.42
C TYR A 269 5.97 10.70 -8.34
N THR A 270 6.13 12.03 -8.35
CA THR A 270 5.02 13.00 -8.36
C THR A 270 5.38 14.20 -9.24
N GLY A 271 4.38 14.92 -9.74
CA GLY A 271 4.58 16.09 -10.60
C GLY A 271 5.30 15.73 -11.90
N LEU A 272 6.28 16.53 -12.31
CA LEU A 272 7.03 16.33 -13.56
C LEU A 272 7.70 14.94 -13.64
N SER A 273 8.24 14.45 -12.51
CA SER A 273 8.85 13.11 -12.48
C SER A 273 7.85 11.98 -12.73
N ALA A 274 6.59 12.15 -12.30
CA ALA A 274 5.53 11.20 -12.60
C ALA A 274 5.13 11.27 -14.07
N PHE A 275 5.05 12.48 -14.65
CA PHE A 275 4.77 12.68 -16.06
C PHE A 275 5.78 11.96 -16.96
N ASN A 276 7.08 12.16 -16.72
CA ASN A 276 8.14 11.50 -17.47
C ASN A 276 8.02 9.97 -17.36
N LYS A 277 7.74 9.47 -16.15
CA LYS A 277 7.59 8.03 -15.93
C LYS A 277 6.39 7.45 -16.67
N LEU A 278 5.29 8.19 -16.80
CA LEU A 278 4.11 7.77 -17.55
C LEU A 278 4.39 7.65 -19.05
N GLN A 279 5.22 8.52 -19.60
CA GLN A 279 5.68 8.41 -20.99
C GLN A 279 6.53 7.15 -21.21
N GLU A 280 7.44 6.83 -20.27
CA GLU A 280 8.27 5.61 -20.35
C GLU A 280 7.41 4.34 -20.38
N ILE A 281 6.31 4.31 -19.62
CA ILE A 281 5.47 3.11 -19.44
C ILE A 281 4.22 3.12 -20.32
N GLN A 282 4.11 4.01 -21.31
CA GLN A 282 2.93 4.11 -22.18
C GLN A 282 2.58 2.81 -22.94
N ASN A 283 3.58 1.93 -23.11
CA ASN A 283 3.43 0.63 -23.77
C ASN A 283 3.32 -0.54 -22.77
N ALA A 284 3.25 -0.27 -21.46
CA ALA A 284 3.10 -1.29 -20.44
C ALA A 284 1.67 -1.83 -20.42
N ASN A 285 1.52 -3.11 -20.06
CA ASN A 285 0.20 -3.74 -20.00
C ASN A 285 -0.50 -3.33 -18.71
N ILE A 286 -1.73 -2.84 -18.81
CA ILE A 286 -2.56 -2.59 -17.65
C ILE A 286 -3.09 -3.94 -17.15
N VAL A 287 -2.71 -4.33 -15.94
CA VAL A 287 -3.10 -5.60 -15.34
C VAL A 287 -4.27 -5.46 -14.38
N PHE A 288 -4.52 -4.25 -13.88
CA PHE A 288 -5.65 -3.96 -13.02
C PHE A 288 -6.03 -2.49 -13.09
N ALA A 289 -7.33 -2.22 -13.02
CA ALA A 289 -7.89 -0.88 -13.01
C ALA A 289 -8.99 -0.79 -11.95
N ASN A 290 -9.06 0.36 -11.28
CA ASN A 290 -10.15 0.68 -10.37
C ASN A 290 -10.35 2.20 -10.29
N HIS A 291 -11.47 2.64 -9.73
CA HIS A 291 -11.70 4.03 -9.36
C HIS A 291 -12.36 4.07 -7.98
N TYR A 292 -12.10 5.12 -7.20
CA TYR A 292 -12.71 5.29 -5.90
C TYR A 292 -12.75 6.76 -5.50
N HIS A 293 -13.71 7.13 -4.65
CA HIS A 293 -13.80 8.48 -4.11
C HIS A 293 -12.84 8.70 -2.94
N ASN A 294 -12.13 9.81 -2.98
CA ASN A 294 -11.27 10.26 -1.91
C ASN A 294 -12.13 10.75 -0.73
N LYS A 295 -12.08 10.02 0.39
CA LYS A 295 -12.92 10.26 1.57
C LYS A 295 -12.87 11.70 2.16
N TYR A 296 -11.89 12.53 1.81
CA TYR A 296 -11.77 13.89 2.37
C TYR A 296 -12.51 14.95 1.57
N ASN A 297 -12.52 14.82 0.25
CA ASN A 297 -13.03 15.82 -0.68
C ASN A 297 -14.02 15.22 -1.70
N ASP A 298 -14.31 13.92 -1.57
CA ASP A 298 -15.21 13.13 -2.40
C ASP A 298 -14.80 13.05 -3.89
N GLU A 299 -13.57 13.44 -4.19
CA GLU A 299 -13.04 13.49 -5.55
C GLU A 299 -12.74 12.09 -6.07
N GLU A 300 -12.99 11.89 -7.35
CA GLU A 300 -12.65 10.64 -7.99
C GLU A 300 -11.12 10.46 -8.08
N VAL A 301 -10.66 9.26 -7.73
CA VAL A 301 -9.29 8.82 -7.90
C VAL A 301 -9.29 7.62 -8.82
N LEU A 302 -8.67 7.78 -9.97
CA LEU A 302 -8.45 6.71 -10.93
C LEU A 302 -7.17 5.98 -10.54
N TYR A 303 -7.25 4.67 -10.41
CA TYR A 303 -6.14 3.79 -10.09
C TYR A 303 -5.91 2.79 -11.23
N ARG A 304 -4.65 2.64 -11.62
CA ARG A 304 -4.20 1.62 -12.57
C ARG A 304 -2.95 0.95 -12.03
N GLN A 305 -2.87 -0.37 -12.18
CA GLN A 305 -1.64 -1.12 -12.00
C GLN A 305 -1.21 -1.64 -13.35
N LEU A 306 0.02 -1.32 -13.71
CA LEU A 306 0.66 -1.76 -14.94
C LEU A 306 1.74 -2.77 -14.62
N LYS A 307 1.99 -3.67 -15.58
CA LYS A 307 3.16 -4.54 -15.60
C LYS A 307 4.01 -4.13 -16.79
N ASN A 308 5.23 -3.68 -16.53
CA ASN A 308 6.21 -3.44 -17.56
C ASN A 308 6.50 -4.79 -18.24
N SER A 309 6.33 -4.85 -19.56
CA SER A 309 6.90 -5.93 -20.33
C SER A 309 8.41 -5.88 -20.15
N PRO A 310 9.11 -7.01 -19.90
CA PRO A 310 10.56 -7.00 -19.90
C PRO A 310 10.99 -6.36 -21.21
N ALA A 311 11.86 -5.35 -21.13
CA ALA A 311 12.43 -4.75 -22.32
C ALA A 311 12.93 -5.90 -23.20
N GLN A 312 12.41 -6.04 -24.41
CA GLN A 312 13.13 -6.80 -25.42
C GLN A 312 14.52 -6.19 -25.43
N ASN A 313 15.53 -6.96 -25.02
CA ASN A 313 16.91 -6.55 -25.09
C ASN A 313 17.11 -6.04 -26.52
N LYS A 314 17.28 -4.73 -26.67
CA LYS A 314 17.83 -4.13 -27.88
C LYS A 314 19.32 -4.45 -27.91
N ASN A 315 19.64 -5.73 -28.03
CA ASN A 315 20.94 -6.25 -28.43
C ASN A 315 20.63 -7.19 -29.57
N ASP A 316 20.70 -6.65 -30.78
CA ASP A 316 21.09 -7.32 -32.03
C ASP A 316 21.07 -6.26 -33.14
N GLN A 317 22.17 -5.50 -33.23
CA GLN A 317 22.69 -4.92 -34.45
C GLN A 317 24.21 -5.09 -34.46
#